data_AF-A0A210QPX0-F1
#
_entry.id   AF-A0A210QPX0-F1
#
_cell.length_a   1.000
_cell.length_b   1.000
_cell.length_c   1.000
_cell.angle_alpha   90.00
_cell.angle_beta   90.00
_cell.angle_gamma   90.00
#
_symmetry.space_group_name_H-M   'P 1'
#
loop_
_entity.id
_entity.type
_entity.pdbx_description
1 polymer ?
#
loop_
_entity_poly.entity_id
_entity_poly.type
_entity_poly.pdbx_seq_one_letter_code
_entity_poly.pdbx_strand_id
1 'polypeptide(L)'
;MEKRLVTVEFTQDRFAIVRMRNGQNRLNLIFLDSLNQALNEVERNTDCKALITTGEGKFYSNGIDLDWIMSQDSETVVRFDKALENTMWRIMHFPLPTVAAINGHAFAGGAFLAMSHDYRVMRSDRGWISWNETHLKLRLGDMLLNLLRYAKLNVMLDLLVNSLTVMINYHM
;
A
#
# COMPACT_ATOMS: atom_id res chain seq x y z
N MET A 1 -19.58 -17.47 -7.55
CA MET A 1 -19.28 -16.52 -6.46
C MET A 1 -18.23 -15.55 -6.96
N GLU A 2 -18.51 -14.26 -6.88
CA GLU A 2 -17.59 -13.21 -7.34
C GLU A 2 -16.35 -13.19 -6.44
N LYS A 3 -15.16 -13.24 -7.05
CA LYS A 3 -13.90 -13.37 -6.32
C LYS A 3 -13.52 -12.01 -5.74
N ARG A 4 -13.67 -11.82 -4.42
CA ARG A 4 -13.21 -10.61 -3.71
C ARG A 4 -11.71 -10.39 -3.94
N LEU A 5 -11.35 -9.18 -4.40
CA LEU A 5 -9.96 -8.77 -4.65
C LEU A 5 -9.16 -8.61 -3.36
N VAL A 6 -9.84 -8.21 -2.28
CA VAL A 6 -9.30 -8.05 -0.94
C VAL A 6 -10.21 -8.77 0.06
N THR A 7 -9.61 -9.50 1.00
CA THR A 7 -10.33 -10.24 2.04
C THR A 7 -9.83 -9.90 3.43
N VAL A 8 -10.69 -10.01 4.44
CA VAL A 8 -10.35 -9.79 5.85
C VAL A 8 -10.44 -11.11 6.60
N GLU A 9 -9.44 -11.40 7.42
CA GLU A 9 -9.41 -12.49 8.38
C GLU A 9 -9.14 -11.92 9.77
N PHE A 10 -10.01 -12.21 10.73
CA PHE A 10 -9.79 -11.85 12.13
C PHE A 10 -9.16 -13.04 12.87
N THR A 11 -8.02 -12.80 13.51
CA THR A 11 -7.26 -13.81 14.25
C THR A 11 -7.69 -13.90 15.71
N GLN A 12 -7.37 -15.01 16.37
CA GLN A 12 -7.64 -15.19 17.82
C GLN A 12 -6.85 -14.18 18.68
N ASP A 13 -5.67 -13.76 18.22
CA ASP A 13 -4.85 -12.73 18.88
C ASP A 13 -5.38 -11.31 18.69
N ARG A 14 -6.57 -11.17 18.09
CA ARG A 14 -7.30 -9.90 17.87
C ARG A 14 -6.63 -8.97 16.88
N PHE A 15 -5.95 -9.51 15.87
CA PHE A 15 -5.49 -8.75 14.71
C PHE A 15 -6.33 -9.06 13.47
N ALA A 16 -6.49 -8.07 12.60
CA ALA A 16 -7.10 -8.25 11.29
C ALA A 16 -6.02 -8.38 10.20
N ILE A 17 -6.07 -9.46 9.42
CA ILE A 17 -5.24 -9.66 8.25
C ILE A 17 -6.06 -9.32 7.00
N VAL A 18 -5.72 -8.21 6.37
CA VAL A 18 -6.25 -7.77 5.08
C VAL A 18 -5.35 -8.30 3.98
N ARG A 19 -5.84 -9.29 3.24
CA ARG A 19 -5.09 -9.96 2.17
C ARG A 19 -5.51 -9.47 0.79
N MET A 20 -4.56 -8.92 0.05
CA MET A 20 -4.71 -8.43 -1.32
C MET A 20 -4.36 -9.54 -2.33
N ARG A 21 -5.35 -9.99 -3.11
CA ARG A 21 -5.26 -11.20 -3.95
C ARG A 21 -5.65 -10.97 -5.41
N ASN A 22 -5.36 -9.77 -5.92
CA ASN A 22 -5.61 -9.34 -7.28
C ASN A 22 -4.34 -9.47 -8.16
N GLY A 23 -3.71 -10.65 -8.16
CA GLY A 23 -2.49 -10.92 -8.94
C GLY A 23 -1.31 -10.04 -8.54
N GLN A 24 -1.08 -8.96 -9.29
CA GLN A 24 -0.04 -7.96 -9.00
C GLN A 24 -0.51 -6.85 -8.05
N ASN A 25 -1.78 -6.86 -7.63
CA ASN A 25 -2.39 -5.83 -6.79
C ASN A 25 -2.14 -4.42 -7.34
N ARG A 26 -2.42 -4.24 -8.64
CA ARG A 26 -2.31 -2.95 -9.31
C ARG A 26 -3.41 -2.02 -8.81
N LEU A 27 -3.04 -0.76 -8.59
CA LEU A 27 -3.91 0.26 -8.04
C LEU A 27 -4.76 0.86 -9.17
N ASN A 28 -6.06 0.60 -9.10
CA ASN A 28 -7.11 1.22 -9.90
C ASN A 28 -8.35 1.42 -9.01
N LEU A 29 -9.40 2.06 -9.52
CA LEU A 29 -10.59 2.37 -8.72
C LEU A 29 -11.25 1.12 -8.11
N ILE A 30 -11.31 0.01 -8.84
CA ILE A 30 -11.94 -1.24 -8.36
C ILE A 30 -11.14 -1.82 -7.19
N PHE A 31 -9.81 -1.85 -7.32
CA PHE A 31 -8.94 -2.34 -6.24
C PHE A 31 -9.02 -1.45 -5.00
N LEU A 32 -8.98 -0.13 -5.18
CA LEU A 32 -9.06 0.84 -4.08
C LEU A 32 -10.40 0.74 -3.35
N ASP A 33 -11.51 0.56 -4.07
CA ASP A 33 -12.82 0.34 -3.45
C ASP A 33 -12.83 -0.94 -2.62
N SER A 34 -12.35 -2.06 -3.19
CA SER A 34 -12.28 -3.33 -2.45
C SER A 34 -11.39 -3.25 -1.20
N LEU A 35 -10.28 -2.48 -1.26
CA LEU A 35 -9.43 -2.25 -0.09
C LEU A 35 -10.15 -1.41 0.96
N ASN A 36 -10.82 -0.33 0.55
CA ASN A 36 -11.57 0.52 1.47
C ASN A 36 -12.74 -0.20 2.15
N GLN A 37 -13.41 -1.12 1.45
CA GLN A 37 -14.41 -2.00 2.04
C GLN A 37 -13.79 -2.90 3.12
N ALA A 38 -12.63 -3.49 2.86
CA ALA A 38 -11.91 -4.28 3.87
C ALA A 38 -11.51 -3.43 5.09
N LEU A 39 -11.03 -2.21 4.88
CA LEU A 39 -10.74 -1.27 5.96
C LEU A 39 -11.99 -0.92 6.79
N ASN A 40 -13.16 -0.73 6.15
CA ASN A 40 -14.44 -0.52 6.85
C ASN A 40 -14.80 -1.72 7.74
N GLU A 41 -14.59 -2.95 7.25
CA GLU A 41 -14.84 -4.17 8.02
C GLU A 41 -13.95 -4.22 9.28
N VAL A 42 -12.69 -3.81 9.18
CA VAL A 42 -11.76 -3.76 10.32
C VAL A 42 -12.14 -2.66 11.33
N GLU A 43 -12.47 -1.45 10.87
CA GLU A 43 -12.88 -0.34 11.75
C GLU A 43 -14.14 -0.66 12.57
N ARG A 44 -15.06 -1.46 12.02
CA ARG A 44 -16.30 -1.86 12.69
C ARG A 44 -16.07 -2.91 13.78
N ASN A 45 -14.93 -3.58 13.79
CA ASN A 45 -14.61 -4.58 14.80
C ASN A 45 -13.91 -3.94 16.00
N THR A 46 -14.67 -3.68 17.07
CA THR A 46 -14.18 -3.03 18.30
C THR A 46 -13.18 -3.87 19.11
N ASP A 47 -13.15 -5.19 18.87
CA ASP A 47 -12.23 -6.10 19.55
C ASP A 47 -10.84 -6.14 18.88
N CYS A 48 -10.76 -5.73 17.60
CA CYS A 48 -9.52 -5.67 16.84
C CYS A 48 -8.52 -4.68 17.45
N LYS A 49 -7.23 -5.07 17.48
CA LYS A 49 -6.13 -4.31 18.10
C LYS A 49 -5.06 -3.86 17.11
N ALA A 50 -4.99 -4.46 15.92
CA ALA A 50 -4.11 -3.99 14.86
C ALA A 50 -4.61 -4.45 13.48
N LEU A 51 -4.25 -3.67 12.46
CA LEU A 51 -4.44 -3.99 11.06
C LEU A 51 -3.12 -4.45 10.45
N ILE A 52 -3.14 -5.58 9.75
CA ILE A 52 -2.02 -6.09 8.96
C ILE A 52 -2.46 -6.19 7.50
N THR A 53 -1.76 -5.54 6.58
CA THR A 53 -1.96 -5.75 5.15
C THR A 53 -0.87 -6.66 4.58
N THR A 54 -1.23 -7.56 3.67
CA THR A 54 -0.29 -8.39 2.92
C THR A 54 -0.84 -8.70 1.53
N GLY A 55 0.05 -8.96 0.58
CA GLY A 55 -0.33 -9.53 -0.72
C GLY A 55 -0.38 -11.06 -0.71
N GLU A 56 -0.68 -11.62 -1.88
CA GLU A 56 -0.64 -13.05 -2.18
C GLU A 56 0.33 -13.31 -3.35
N GLY A 57 1.09 -14.41 -3.28
CA GLY A 57 2.09 -14.73 -4.29
C GLY A 57 3.32 -13.80 -4.25
N LYS A 58 3.69 -13.25 -5.42
CA LYS A 58 4.96 -12.52 -5.64
C LYS A 58 4.90 -11.03 -5.31
N PHE A 59 3.71 -10.46 -5.19
CA PHE A 59 3.54 -9.02 -5.06
C PHE A 59 2.82 -8.70 -3.75
N TYR A 60 3.34 -7.71 -3.04
CA TYR A 60 2.53 -6.90 -2.14
C TYR A 60 1.65 -5.98 -3.00
N SER A 61 2.27 -5.12 -3.82
CA SER A 61 1.61 -4.35 -4.87
C SER A 61 2.60 -3.84 -5.92
N ASN A 62 2.21 -3.91 -7.20
CA ASN A 62 3.00 -3.40 -8.32
C ASN A 62 2.63 -1.96 -8.74
N GLY A 63 2.06 -1.18 -7.82
CA GLY A 63 1.75 0.22 -8.06
C GLY A 63 0.57 0.45 -9.00
N ILE A 64 0.54 1.63 -9.62
CA ILE A 64 -0.59 2.08 -10.44
C ILE A 64 -0.78 1.15 -11.65
N ASP A 65 -2.04 0.88 -11.96
CA ASP A 65 -2.41 0.18 -13.18
C ASP A 65 -2.26 1.09 -14.41
N LEU A 66 -1.06 1.10 -15.00
CA LEU A 66 -0.73 1.99 -16.11
C LEU A 66 -1.58 1.73 -17.36
N ASP A 67 -1.86 0.46 -17.69
CA ASP A 67 -2.68 0.12 -18.85
C ASP A 67 -4.12 0.62 -18.65
N TRP A 68 -4.65 0.45 -17.43
CA TRP A 68 -5.97 0.96 -17.07
C TRP A 68 -6.03 2.49 -17.08
N ILE A 69 -5.11 3.18 -16.41
CA ILE A 69 -5.17 4.65 -16.28
C ILE A 69 -5.01 5.35 -17.64
N MET A 70 -4.17 4.82 -18.54
CA MET A 70 -3.98 5.36 -19.89
C MET A 70 -5.22 5.18 -20.78
N SER A 71 -6.14 4.29 -20.40
CA SER A 71 -7.39 4.07 -21.14
C SER A 71 -8.59 4.86 -20.56
N GLN A 72 -8.39 5.68 -19.52
CA GLN A 72 -9.48 6.42 -18.89
C GLN A 72 -9.62 7.86 -19.41
N ASP A 73 -10.80 8.43 -19.26
CA ASP A 73 -11.03 9.87 -19.43
C ASP A 73 -10.43 10.70 -18.28
N SER A 74 -10.24 12.00 -18.52
CA SER A 74 -9.64 12.92 -17.55
C SER A 74 -10.42 13.00 -16.23
N GLU A 75 -11.75 12.88 -16.27
CA GLU A 75 -12.59 12.91 -15.07
C GLU A 75 -12.33 11.69 -14.18
N THR A 76 -12.21 10.52 -14.79
CA THR A 76 -11.91 9.26 -14.11
C THR A 76 -10.49 9.24 -13.56
N VAL A 77 -9.53 9.83 -14.28
CA VAL A 77 -8.16 10.01 -13.76
C VAL A 77 -8.17 10.88 -12.49
N VAL A 78 -8.88 12.03 -12.50
CA VAL A 78 -9.01 12.88 -11.31
C VAL A 78 -9.71 12.15 -10.16
N ARG A 79 -10.73 11.33 -10.45
CA ARG A 79 -11.41 10.50 -9.45
C ARG A 79 -10.45 9.45 -8.87
N PHE A 80 -9.62 8.83 -9.69
CA PHE A 80 -8.60 7.89 -9.25
C PHE A 80 -7.57 8.54 -8.34
N ASP A 81 -7.02 9.69 -8.72
CA ASP A 81 -6.02 10.40 -7.91
C ASP A 81 -6.57 10.72 -6.51
N LYS A 82 -7.80 11.24 -6.44
CA LYS A 82 -8.50 11.50 -5.16
C LYS A 82 -8.74 10.22 -4.36
N ALA A 83 -9.15 9.13 -5.01
CA ALA A 83 -9.38 7.86 -4.33
C ALA A 83 -8.08 7.27 -3.77
N LEU A 84 -6.99 7.36 -4.52
CA LEU A 84 -5.66 6.91 -4.11
C LEU A 84 -5.18 7.71 -2.89
N GLU A 85 -5.25 9.04 -2.98
CA GLU A 85 -4.89 9.96 -1.91
C GLU A 85 -5.69 9.68 -0.64
N ASN A 86 -7.02 9.62 -0.74
CA ASN A 86 -7.90 9.37 0.40
C ASN A 86 -7.61 8.02 1.06
N THR A 87 -7.32 6.98 0.27
CA THR A 87 -7.00 5.65 0.79
C THR A 87 -5.69 5.67 1.58
N MET A 88 -4.65 6.32 1.05
CA MET A 88 -3.36 6.44 1.73
C MET A 88 -3.48 7.26 3.01
N TRP A 89 -4.17 8.39 2.97
CA TRP A 89 -4.44 9.22 4.15
C TRP A 89 -5.24 8.50 5.22
N ARG A 90 -6.21 7.69 4.81
CA ARG A 90 -7.00 6.87 5.72
C ARG A 90 -6.14 5.84 6.45
N ILE A 91 -5.19 5.20 5.77
CA ILE A 91 -4.26 4.25 6.40
C ILE A 91 -3.30 4.98 7.35
N MET A 92 -2.80 6.18 6.97
CA MET A 92 -1.92 6.97 7.83
C MET A 92 -2.59 7.43 9.13
N HIS A 93 -3.90 7.66 9.12
CA HIS A 93 -4.70 8.06 10.28
C HIS A 93 -5.59 6.93 10.80
N PHE A 94 -5.26 5.68 10.49
CA PHE A 94 -6.09 4.57 10.87
C PHE A 94 -6.20 4.49 12.41
N PRO A 95 -7.39 4.19 12.97
CA PRO A 95 -7.59 4.25 14.43
C PRO A 95 -6.86 3.14 15.21
N LEU A 96 -6.25 2.18 14.51
CA LEU A 96 -5.49 1.07 15.07
C LEU A 96 -4.05 1.09 14.52
N PRO A 97 -3.06 0.59 15.26
CA PRO A 97 -1.73 0.35 14.71
C PRO A 97 -1.78 -0.47 13.42
N THR A 98 -1.05 -0.02 12.40
CA THR A 98 -1.05 -0.62 11.07
C THR A 98 0.31 -1.18 10.68
N VAL A 99 0.32 -2.38 10.08
CA VAL A 99 1.53 -3.05 9.61
C VAL A 99 1.39 -3.45 8.14
N ALA A 100 2.31 -2.99 7.29
CA ALA A 100 2.50 -3.54 5.95
C ALA A 100 3.43 -4.76 6.03
N ALA A 101 2.86 -5.97 5.96
CA ALA A 101 3.60 -7.21 5.83
C ALA A 101 3.90 -7.48 4.34
N ILE A 102 5.06 -7.01 3.90
CA ILE A 102 5.48 -7.03 2.49
C ILE A 102 5.99 -8.44 2.15
N ASN A 103 5.10 -9.27 1.61
CA ASN A 103 5.38 -10.64 1.20
C ASN A 103 6.18 -10.76 -0.12
N GLY A 104 6.46 -9.67 -0.81
CA GLY A 104 7.05 -9.72 -2.15
C GLY A 104 7.33 -8.32 -2.67
N HIS A 105 7.17 -8.10 -3.97
CA HIS A 105 7.48 -6.80 -4.56
C HIS A 105 6.44 -5.73 -4.18
N ALA A 106 6.94 -4.55 -3.81
CA ALA A 106 6.21 -3.32 -3.54
C ALA A 106 6.83 -2.19 -4.36
N PHE A 107 6.23 -1.84 -5.51
CA PHE A 107 6.80 -0.87 -6.45
C PHE A 107 5.95 0.37 -6.60
N ALA A 108 6.58 1.55 -6.72
CA ALA A 108 5.90 2.83 -6.98
C ALA A 108 4.72 3.05 -6.01
N GLY A 109 3.51 3.21 -6.54
CA GLY A 109 2.23 3.21 -5.81
C GLY A 109 2.12 2.16 -4.68
N GLY A 110 2.65 0.95 -4.90
CA GLY A 110 2.63 -0.14 -3.93
C GLY A 110 3.63 0.05 -2.79
N ALA A 111 4.79 0.67 -3.07
CA ALA A 111 5.73 1.10 -2.03
C ALA A 111 5.09 2.19 -1.16
N PHE A 112 4.36 3.13 -1.75
CA PHE A 112 3.63 4.15 -1.00
C PHE A 112 2.54 3.59 -0.12
N LEU A 113 1.73 2.67 -0.65
CA LEU A 113 0.71 2.01 0.14
C LEU A 113 1.32 1.36 1.38
N ALA A 114 2.48 0.71 1.24
CA ALA A 114 3.23 0.19 2.38
C ALA A 114 3.78 1.29 3.31
N MET A 115 4.23 2.42 2.76
CA MET A 115 4.72 3.57 3.54
C MET A 115 3.62 4.31 4.29
N SER A 116 2.36 4.22 3.86
CA SER A 116 1.21 4.78 4.59
C SER A 116 0.96 4.12 5.94
N HIS A 117 1.50 2.92 6.18
CA HIS A 117 1.32 2.20 7.45
C HIS A 117 2.26 2.72 8.55
N ASP A 118 2.01 2.39 9.81
CA ASP A 118 2.91 2.72 10.92
C ASP A 118 4.22 1.93 10.80
N TYR A 119 4.09 0.62 10.61
CA TYR A 119 5.20 -0.32 10.52
C TYR A 119 5.23 -1.03 9.18
N ARG A 120 6.44 -1.41 8.75
CA ARG A 120 6.68 -2.24 7.58
C ARG A 120 7.56 -3.40 8.00
N VAL A 121 7.20 -4.60 7.63
CA VAL A 121 8.07 -5.77 7.75
C VAL A 121 8.14 -6.43 6.39
N MET A 122 9.35 -6.72 5.93
CA MET A 122 9.59 -7.32 4.64
C MET A 122 10.37 -8.60 4.84
N ARG A 123 10.03 -9.62 4.06
CA ARG A 123 10.81 -10.86 4.04
C ARG A 123 12.21 -10.60 3.46
N SER A 124 13.22 -11.21 4.06
CA SER A 124 14.64 -10.98 3.75
C SER A 124 15.15 -11.80 2.57
N ASP A 125 14.46 -12.88 2.20
CA ASP A 125 14.89 -13.84 1.18
C ASP A 125 14.53 -13.43 -0.25
N ARG A 126 13.43 -12.68 -0.43
CA ARG A 126 12.91 -12.34 -1.75
C ARG A 126 11.94 -11.16 -1.74
N GLY A 127 11.97 -10.37 -2.80
CA GLY A 127 11.10 -9.21 -3.00
C GLY A 127 11.91 -7.93 -3.02
N TRP A 128 11.30 -6.86 -3.56
CA TRP A 128 11.90 -5.54 -3.61
C TRP A 128 10.86 -4.50 -3.22
N ILE A 129 11.26 -3.55 -2.37
CA ILE A 129 10.54 -2.28 -2.24
C ILE A 129 11.35 -1.21 -2.98
N SER A 130 10.71 -0.50 -3.90
CA SER A 130 11.41 0.52 -4.70
C SER A 130 10.46 1.57 -5.23
N TRP A 131 11.06 2.73 -5.44
CA TRP A 131 10.39 3.95 -5.84
C TRP A 131 11.03 4.44 -7.15
N ASN A 132 10.50 3.95 -8.27
CA ASN A 132 11.14 4.05 -9.58
C ASN A 132 10.77 5.33 -10.35
N GLU A 133 10.00 6.23 -9.76
CA GLU A 133 9.56 7.50 -10.34
C GLU A 133 10.75 8.39 -10.69
N THR A 134 11.83 8.32 -9.90
CA THR A 134 13.11 8.99 -10.21
C THR A 134 13.76 8.42 -11.47
N HIS A 135 13.72 7.11 -11.68
CA HIS A 135 14.21 6.46 -12.90
C HIS A 135 13.32 6.78 -14.11
N LEU A 136 12.03 6.96 -13.89
CA LEU A 136 11.05 7.34 -14.91
C LEU A 136 11.00 8.86 -15.18
N LYS A 137 11.82 9.67 -14.48
CA LYS A 137 11.84 11.14 -14.55
C LYS A 137 10.47 11.79 -14.31
N LEU A 138 9.60 11.12 -13.55
CA LEU A 138 8.30 11.63 -13.19
C LEU A 138 8.46 12.59 -12.00
N ARG A 139 7.80 13.75 -12.06
CA ARG A 139 7.71 14.62 -10.89
C ARG A 139 6.85 13.93 -9.83
N LEU A 140 7.34 13.93 -8.59
CA LEU A 140 6.53 13.51 -7.44
C LEU A 140 5.36 14.50 -7.32
N GLY A 141 4.12 14.02 -7.43
CA GLY A 141 2.93 14.86 -7.26
C GLY A 141 2.79 15.39 -5.83
N ASP A 142 1.96 16.41 -5.62
CA ASP A 142 1.81 17.06 -4.31
C ASP A 142 1.34 16.11 -3.21
N MET A 143 0.43 15.17 -3.53
CA MET A 143 0.03 14.08 -2.64
C MET A 143 1.24 13.30 -2.10
N LEU A 144 2.17 12.99 -3.00
CA LEU A 144 3.37 12.22 -2.73
C LEU A 144 4.33 12.97 -1.81
N LEU A 145 4.53 14.26 -2.11
CA LEU A 145 5.35 15.17 -1.30
C LEU A 145 4.74 15.37 0.08
N ASN A 146 3.41 15.41 0.18
CA ASN A 146 2.72 15.48 1.47
C ASN A 146 2.91 14.18 2.26
N LEU A 147 2.72 13.02 1.63
CA LEU A 147 2.98 11.74 2.28
C LEU A 147 4.43 11.64 2.77
N LEU A 148 5.40 12.16 2.02
CA LEU A 148 6.80 12.30 2.46
C LEU A 148 7.00 13.22 3.67
N ARG A 149 6.14 14.22 3.87
CA ARG A 149 6.23 15.11 5.03
C ARG A 149 5.64 14.47 6.28
N TYR A 150 4.63 13.62 6.12
CA TYR A 150 3.89 13.01 7.23
C TYR A 150 4.36 11.60 7.59
N ALA A 151 4.91 10.85 6.64
CA ALA A 151 5.51 9.55 6.92
C ALA A 151 6.75 9.77 7.81
N LYS A 152 6.78 9.09 8.96
CA LYS A 152 7.80 9.26 9.99
C LYS A 152 9.19 9.01 9.38
N LEU A 153 10.00 10.09 9.29
CA LEU A 153 11.18 10.24 8.43
C LEU A 153 12.31 9.20 8.59
N ASN A 154 12.30 8.35 9.62
CA ASN A 154 13.48 7.57 10.00
C ASN A 154 13.88 6.46 9.01
N VAL A 155 13.00 6.05 8.08
CA VAL A 155 13.32 5.05 7.03
C VAL A 155 13.31 5.68 5.63
N MET A 156 12.83 6.90 5.51
CA MET A 156 12.49 7.51 4.21
C MET A 156 13.64 8.30 3.59
N LEU A 157 14.55 8.84 4.41
CA LEU A 157 15.77 9.49 3.91
C LEU A 157 16.68 8.49 3.16
N ASP A 158 16.79 7.25 3.65
CA ASP A 158 17.66 6.24 3.03
C ASP A 158 17.18 5.84 1.61
N LEU A 159 15.87 5.89 1.37
CA LEU A 159 15.26 5.61 0.07
C LEU A 159 15.35 6.80 -0.91
N LEU A 160 15.17 8.04 -0.41
CA LEU A 160 15.15 9.26 -1.22
C LEU A 160 16.54 9.68 -1.71
N VAL A 161 17.58 9.47 -0.91
CA VAL A 161 18.95 9.92 -1.25
C VAL A 161 19.64 8.98 -2.26
N ASN A 162 19.18 7.73 -2.37
CA ASN A 162 19.97 6.69 -3.02
C ASN A 162 19.36 6.04 -4.28
N SER A 163 18.13 6.38 -4.70
CA SER A 163 17.45 5.70 -5.82
C SER A 163 17.50 4.15 -5.70
N LEU A 164 17.67 3.64 -4.48
CA LEU A 164 18.08 2.27 -4.24
C LEU A 164 16.88 1.42 -3.88
N THR A 165 16.83 0.24 -4.48
CA THR A 165 16.10 -0.90 -3.95
C THR A 165 16.64 -1.21 -2.56
N VAL A 166 15.86 -0.98 -1.51
CA VAL A 166 16.28 -1.33 -0.14
C VAL A 166 15.66 -2.67 0.22
N MET A 167 16.51 -3.66 0.55
CA MET A 167 16.07 -4.79 1.35
C MET A 167 15.99 -4.31 2.80
N ILE A 168 14.79 -4.03 3.30
CA ILE A 168 14.61 -3.65 4.71
C ILE A 168 14.68 -4.93 5.54
N ASN A 169 15.88 -5.27 6.00
CA ASN A 169 16.10 -6.33 6.98
C ASN A 169 15.88 -5.76 8.39
N TYR A 170 14.76 -6.10 9.03
CA TYR A 170 14.65 -5.96 10.48
C TYR A 170 15.30 -7.20 11.12
N HIS A 171 16.52 -7.06 11.62
CA HIS A 171 17.02 -7.98 12.64
C HIS A 171 16.33 -7.59 13.96
N MET A 172 15.37 -8.40 14.39
CA MET A 172 14.94 -8.43 15.79
C MET A 172 15.97 -9.17 16.64
#